data_AF-A0A645JIH1-F1
#
_entry.id   AF-A0A645JIH1-F1
#
_cell.length_a   1.000
_cell.length_b   1.000
_cell.length_c   1.000
_cell.angle_alpha   90.00
_cell.angle_beta   90.00
_cell.angle_gamma   90.00
#
_symmetry.space_group_name_H-M   'P 1'
#
loop_
_entity.id
_entity.type
_entity.pdbx_description
1 polymer ?
#
loop_
_entity_poly.entity_id
_entity_poly.type
_entity_poly.pdbx_seq_one_letter_code
_entity_poly.pdbx_strand_id
1 'polypeptide(L)'
;MAANFDIVLLPLENVQLIDRIESFLPGYKMITVPSQTYKGMDRYILTAATKVILAAERETKLVITYELTKALYDHMAEYKSVFFIDQEIKGNQLNDKYPLSFHQGAVKYYWERDLIWN
;
A
#
# COMPACT_ATOMS: atom_id res chain seq x y z
N MET A 1 21.58 0.73 1.25
CA MET A 1 22.34 -0.05 0.24
C MET A 1 22.37 0.64 -1.12
N ALA A 2 21.24 1.03 -1.72
CA ALA A 2 21.20 1.78 -2.98
C ALA A 2 22.00 3.11 -3.00
N ALA A 3 22.10 3.80 -1.87
CA ALA A 3 22.78 5.10 -1.79
C ALA A 3 24.32 5.05 -1.93
N ASN A 4 24.93 3.87 -1.81
CA ASN A 4 26.39 3.73 -1.72
C ASN A 4 27.02 3.20 -3.01
N PHE A 5 26.22 2.89 -4.03
CA PHE A 5 26.69 2.31 -5.29
C PHE A 5 25.97 2.97 -6.46
N ASP A 6 26.64 3.02 -7.60
CA ASP A 6 26.00 3.39 -8.85
C ASP A 6 25.06 2.26 -9.27
N ILE A 7 23.77 2.59 -9.37
CA ILE A 7 22.72 1.63 -9.69
C ILE A 7 21.87 2.12 -10.85
N VAL A 8 21.27 1.18 -11.57
CA VAL A 8 20.28 1.45 -12.61
C VAL A 8 19.03 0.64 -12.33
N LEU A 9 17.88 1.30 -12.34
CA LEU A 9 16.59 0.61 -12.33
C LEU A 9 16.21 0.26 -13.77
N LEU A 10 15.92 -1.02 -14.01
CA LEU A 10 15.45 -1.50 -15.29
C LEU A 10 13.92 -1.37 -15.36
N PRO A 11 13.37 -0.65 -16.34
CA PRO A 11 11.93 -0.55 -16.53
C PRO A 11 11.35 -1.86 -17.04
N LEU A 12 10.06 -2.08 -16.79
CA LEU A 12 9.29 -3.05 -17.54
C LEU A 12 8.98 -2.48 -18.92
N GLU A 13 9.44 -3.17 -19.97
CA GLU A 13 9.30 -2.73 -21.37
C GLU A 13 8.38 -3.63 -22.21
N ASN A 14 8.06 -4.84 -21.72
CA ASN A 14 7.22 -5.78 -22.45
C ASN A 14 5.76 -5.31 -22.43
N VAL A 15 5.32 -4.69 -23.52
CA VAL A 15 3.96 -4.14 -23.70
C VAL A 15 2.88 -5.20 -23.47
N GLN A 16 3.08 -6.44 -23.92
CA GLN A 16 2.10 -7.51 -23.72
C GLN A 16 1.94 -7.88 -22.24
N LEU A 17 3.04 -7.84 -21.48
CA LEU A 17 2.99 -8.03 -20.03
C LEU A 17 2.33 -6.83 -19.36
N ILE A 18 2.73 -5.61 -19.70
CA ILE A 18 2.20 -4.37 -19.13
C ILE A 18 0.67 -4.31 -19.27
N ASP A 19 0.15 -4.60 -20.47
CA ASP A 19 -1.28 -4.53 -20.76
C ASP A 19 -2.10 -5.65 -20.08
N ARG A 20 -1.45 -6.75 -19.68
CA ARG A 20 -2.14 -7.96 -19.20
C ARG A 20 -1.81 -8.34 -17.76
N ILE A 21 -0.90 -7.64 -17.10
CA ILE A 21 -0.41 -8.02 -15.78
C ILE A 21 -1.53 -8.09 -14.74
N GLU A 22 -2.48 -7.16 -14.77
CA GLU A 22 -3.60 -7.15 -13.82
C GLU A 22 -4.56 -8.33 -14.06
N SER A 23 -4.70 -8.76 -15.32
CA SER A 23 -5.54 -9.90 -15.72
C SER A 23 -4.90 -11.23 -15.34
N PHE A 24 -3.58 -11.37 -15.48
CA PHE A 24 -2.86 -12.61 -15.14
C PHE A 24 -2.52 -12.71 -13.65
N LEU A 25 -2.26 -11.57 -13.00
CA LEU A 25 -1.82 -11.49 -11.61
C LEU A 25 -2.67 -10.44 -10.85
N PRO A 26 -3.89 -10.82 -10.42
CA PRO A 26 -4.74 -9.94 -9.63
C PRO A 26 -4.01 -9.38 -8.40
N GLY A 27 -4.08 -8.06 -8.21
CA GLY A 27 -3.40 -7.36 -7.11
C GLY A 27 -2.05 -6.75 -7.47
N TYR A 28 -1.54 -6.99 -8.68
CA TYR A 28 -0.52 -6.16 -9.30
C TYR A 28 -1.15 -4.98 -10.03
N LYS A 29 -0.45 -3.86 -10.03
CA LYS A 29 -0.78 -2.68 -10.83
C LYS A 29 0.50 -2.11 -11.43
N MET A 30 0.39 -1.49 -12.59
CA MET A 30 1.48 -0.71 -13.15
C MET A 30 1.60 0.62 -12.42
N ILE A 31 2.82 0.96 -11.97
CA ILE A 31 3.15 2.23 -11.34
C ILE A 31 4.38 2.84 -12.01
N THR A 32 4.53 4.14 -11.85
CA THR A 32 5.73 4.85 -12.29
C THR A 32 6.51 5.32 -11.07
N VAL A 33 7.75 4.86 -10.94
CA VAL A 33 8.69 5.40 -9.96
C VAL A 33 9.17 6.78 -10.46
N PRO A 34 8.96 7.87 -9.72
CA PRO A 34 9.37 9.21 -10.13
C PRO A 34 10.88 9.31 -10.34
N SER A 35 11.34 10.11 -11.31
CA SER A 35 12.76 10.46 -11.43
C SER A 35 13.31 10.97 -10.10
N GLN A 36 14.62 10.79 -9.86
CA GLN A 36 15.34 11.20 -8.67
C GLN A 36 14.96 10.46 -7.37
N THR A 37 14.13 9.40 -7.45
CA THR A 37 13.88 8.50 -6.31
C THR A 37 15.17 7.87 -5.77
N TYR A 38 16.13 7.58 -6.66
CA TYR A 38 17.47 7.12 -6.30
C TYR A 38 18.53 8.03 -6.93
N LYS A 39 19.70 8.14 -6.29
CA LYS A 39 20.85 8.90 -6.80
C LYS A 39 21.22 8.38 -8.20
N GLY A 40 21.35 9.28 -9.17
CA GLY A 40 21.67 8.96 -10.56
C GLY A 40 20.51 8.43 -11.41
N MET A 41 19.28 8.45 -10.88
CA MET A 41 18.09 8.05 -11.63
C MET A 41 17.38 9.27 -12.25
N ASP A 42 17.76 9.65 -13.47
CA ASP A 42 17.27 10.90 -14.09
C ASP A 42 16.00 10.74 -14.93
N ARG A 43 15.36 9.57 -14.88
CA ARG A 43 14.14 9.26 -15.63
C ARG A 43 13.09 8.58 -14.77
N TYR A 44 11.84 8.71 -15.18
CA TYR A 44 10.73 7.92 -14.65
C TYR A 44 10.89 6.46 -15.06
N ILE A 45 10.56 5.53 -14.15
CA ILE A 45 10.67 4.08 -14.40
C ILE A 45 9.29 3.43 -14.25
N LEU A 46 8.78 2.87 -15.33
CA LEU A 46 7.57 2.06 -15.33
C LEU A 46 7.87 0.67 -14.74
N THR A 47 7.10 0.24 -13.76
CA THR A 47 7.24 -1.08 -13.13
C THR A 47 5.91 -1.57 -12.58
N ALA A 48 5.87 -2.81 -12.11
CA ALA A 48 4.73 -3.39 -11.43
C ALA A 48 4.88 -3.22 -9.91
N ALA A 49 3.77 -2.98 -9.21
CA ALA A 49 3.72 -2.94 -7.76
C ALA A 49 2.46 -3.63 -7.23
N THR A 50 2.50 -3.98 -5.95
CA THR A 50 1.36 -4.50 -5.20
C THR A 50 1.07 -3.62 -3.99
N LYS A 51 -0.13 -3.74 -3.42
CA LYS A 51 -0.50 -3.03 -2.18
C LYS A 51 0.17 -3.73 -0.99
N VAL A 52 0.73 -2.94 -0.08
CA VAL A 52 1.15 -3.44 1.24
C VAL A 52 -0.10 -3.65 2.09
N ILE A 53 -0.22 -4.84 2.69
CA ILE A 53 -1.35 -5.20 3.55
C ILE A 53 -0.80 -5.71 4.88
N LEU A 54 -1.30 -5.15 5.99
CA LEU A 54 -1.11 -5.72 7.31
C LEU A 54 -2.23 -6.73 7.57
N ALA A 55 -1.88 -8.02 7.60
CA ALA A 55 -2.82 -9.10 7.80
C ALA A 55 -2.81 -9.59 9.26
N ALA A 56 -3.96 -10.10 9.71
CA ALA A 56 -4.13 -10.78 10.99
C ALA A 56 -4.88 -12.10 10.76
N GLU A 57 -4.66 -13.08 11.63
CA GLU A 57 -5.42 -14.33 11.60
C GLU A 57 -6.88 -14.06 11.98
N ARG A 58 -7.81 -14.83 11.37
CA ARG A 58 -9.26 -14.68 11.58
C ARG A 58 -9.68 -14.77 13.05
N GLU A 59 -8.97 -15.56 13.85
CA GLU A 59 -9.29 -15.81 15.26
C GLU A 59 -8.64 -14.81 16.23
N THR A 60 -7.86 -13.86 15.70
CA THR A 60 -7.26 -12.80 16.52
C THR A 60 -8.37 -12.07 17.27
N LYS A 61 -8.20 -11.86 18.58
CA LYS A 61 -9.25 -11.24 19.40
C LYS A 61 -9.62 -9.86 18.85
N LEU A 62 -10.92 -9.57 18.81
CA LEU A 62 -11.47 -8.29 18.33
C LEU A 62 -10.73 -7.10 18.94
N VAL A 63 -10.55 -7.10 20.27
CA VAL A 63 -9.88 -6.02 21.01
C VAL A 63 -8.45 -5.76 20.53
N ILE A 64 -7.69 -6.82 20.19
CA ILE A 64 -6.31 -6.68 19.72
C ILE A 64 -6.30 -5.98 18.36
N THR A 65 -7.12 -6.46 17.43
CA THR A 65 -7.18 -5.85 16.08
C THR A 65 -7.77 -4.44 16.09
N TYR A 66 -8.69 -4.13 17.01
CA TYR A 66 -9.22 -2.79 17.19
C TYR A 66 -8.15 -1.84 17.72
N GLU A 67 -7.51 -2.16 18.85
CA GLU A 67 -6.49 -1.28 19.45
C GLU A 67 -5.27 -1.09 18.54
N LEU A 68 -4.86 -2.14 17.81
CA LEU A 68 -3.79 -2.00 16.82
C LEU A 68 -4.19 -1.07 15.66
N THR A 69 -5.39 -1.25 15.11
CA THR A 69 -5.89 -0.37 14.03
C THR A 69 -5.97 1.06 14.53
N LYS A 70 -6.54 1.27 15.71
CA LYS A 70 -6.63 2.57 16.36
C LYS A 70 -5.25 3.21 16.55
N ALA A 71 -4.28 2.47 17.09
CA ALA A 71 -2.92 2.98 17.31
C ALA A 71 -2.27 3.45 15.98
N LEU A 72 -2.44 2.71 14.89
CA LEU A 72 -1.88 3.10 13.58
C LEU A 72 -2.52 4.38 13.03
N TYR A 73 -3.84 4.50 13.13
CA TYR A 73 -4.56 5.63 12.52
C TYR A 73 -4.61 6.88 13.40
N ASP A 74 -4.69 6.74 14.73
CA ASP A 74 -4.65 7.88 15.66
C ASP A 74 -3.26 8.52 15.74
N HIS A 75 -2.21 7.75 15.44
CA HIS A 75 -0.82 8.20 15.44
C HIS A 75 -0.23 8.26 14.02
N MET A 76 -1.06 8.44 12.99
CA MET A 76 -0.62 8.42 11.60
C MET A 76 0.49 9.44 11.30
N ALA A 77 0.49 10.60 11.96
CA ALA A 77 1.56 11.59 11.80
C ALA A 77 2.92 11.06 12.28
N GLU A 78 2.95 10.39 13.43
CA GLU A 78 4.15 9.74 13.97
C GLU A 78 4.57 8.56 13.08
N TYR A 79 3.61 7.74 12.65
CA TYR A 79 3.85 6.65 11.72
C TYR A 79 4.48 7.13 10.39
N LYS A 80 3.97 8.22 9.80
CA LYS A 80 4.52 8.83 8.58
C LYS A 80 5.93 9.39 8.76
N SER A 81 6.33 9.74 9.99
CA SER A 81 7.69 10.22 10.26
C SER A 81 8.76 9.12 10.13
N VAL A 82 8.37 7.86 10.33
CA VAL A 82 9.26 6.70 10.24
C VAL A 82 9.04 5.87 8.98
N PHE A 83 7.86 5.99 8.36
CA PHE A 83 7.49 5.28 7.14
C PHE A 83 7.33 6.26 5.98
N PHE A 84 8.36 6.33 5.11
CA PHE A 84 8.47 7.30 4.02
C PHE A 84 7.42 7.18 2.91
N ILE A 85 6.62 6.10 2.90
CA ILE A 85 5.52 5.97 1.96
C ILE A 85 4.33 6.72 2.55
N ASP A 86 3.93 7.80 1.89
CA ASP A 86 2.74 8.56 2.25
C ASP A 86 1.49 7.71 2.01
N GLN A 87 1.14 6.89 2.99
CA GLN A 87 -0.14 6.18 3.05
C GLN A 87 -1.21 7.13 3.59
N GLU A 88 -1.48 8.22 2.87
CA GLU A 88 -2.66 9.00 3.17
C GLU A 88 -3.89 8.24 2.66
N ILE A 89 -4.45 7.41 3.54
CA ILE A 89 -5.72 6.71 3.29
C ILE A 89 -6.83 7.77 3.34
N LYS A 90 -7.16 8.31 2.17
CA LYS A 90 -8.26 9.27 2.00
C LYS A 90 -9.58 8.50 2.00
N GLY A 91 -10.60 9.08 2.64
CA GLY A 91 -11.93 8.46 2.81
C GLY A 91 -12.46 7.86 1.50
N ASN A 92 -13.14 6.71 1.64
CA ASN A 92 -13.61 5.76 0.60
C ASN A 92 -12.57 4.84 -0.05
N GLN A 93 -11.25 5.07 0.07
CA GLN A 93 -10.25 4.14 -0.51
C GLN A 93 -10.23 2.75 0.17
N LEU A 94 -10.77 2.66 1.39
CA LEU A 94 -10.98 1.39 2.08
C LEU A 94 -12.21 0.64 1.55
N ASN A 95 -13.11 1.31 0.83
CA ASN A 95 -14.26 0.68 0.15
C ASN A 95 -13.89 0.07 -1.20
N ASP A 96 -12.68 0.31 -1.70
CA ASP A 96 -12.16 -0.39 -2.88
C ASP A 96 -12.30 -1.91 -2.68
N LYS A 97 -12.52 -2.63 -3.79
CA LYS A 97 -12.59 -4.09 -3.75
C LYS A 97 -11.24 -4.67 -3.36
N TYR A 98 -11.02 -4.88 -2.06
CA TYR A 98 -9.95 -5.73 -1.57
C TYR A 98 -10.34 -7.19 -1.79
N PRO A 99 -9.42 -8.06 -2.24
CA PRO A 99 -9.69 -9.50 -2.36
C PRO A 99 -9.85 -10.19 -0.99
N LEU A 100 -9.62 -9.46 0.10
CA LEU A 100 -9.64 -9.95 1.47
C LEU A 100 -10.62 -9.13 2.31
N SER A 101 -11.37 -9.80 3.18
CA SER A 101 -12.23 -9.15 4.16
C SER A 101 -11.41 -8.53 5.28
N PHE A 102 -11.86 -7.37 5.77
CA PHE A 102 -11.27 -6.77 6.97
C PHE A 102 -11.59 -7.60 8.22
N HIS A 103 -10.65 -7.60 9.17
CA HIS A 103 -10.86 -8.18 10.48
C HIS A 103 -11.91 -7.37 11.27
N GLN A 104 -12.71 -8.04 12.13
CA GLN A 104 -13.85 -7.43 12.82
C GLN A 104 -13.49 -6.19 13.65
N GLY A 105 -12.36 -6.20 14.35
CA GLY A 105 -11.89 -5.03 15.11
C GLY A 105 -11.48 -3.86 14.22
N ALA A 106 -10.88 -4.12 13.06
CA ALA A 106 -10.55 -3.07 12.08
C ALA A 106 -11.83 -2.47 11.46
N VAL A 107 -12.80 -3.30 11.09
CA VAL A 107 -14.12 -2.86 10.60
C VAL A 107 -14.79 -1.94 11.62
N LYS A 108 -14.82 -2.35 12.89
CA LYS A 108 -15.41 -1.54 13.97
C LYS A 108 -14.77 -0.15 14.04
N TYR A 109 -13.43 -0.08 14.03
CA TYR A 109 -12.71 1.19 14.07
C TYR A 109 -12.97 2.05 12.83
N TYR A 110 -12.88 1.48 11.63
CA TYR A 110 -13.11 2.22 10.38
C TYR A 110 -14.52 2.76 10.27
N TRP A 111 -15.52 1.99 10.70
CA TRP A 111 -16.91 2.43 10.70
C TRP A 111 -17.14 3.57 11.71
N GLU A 112 -16.58 3.49 12.92
CA GLU A 112 -16.66 4.56 13.94
C GLU A 112 -16.00 5.88 13.50
N ARG A 113 -15.12 5.82 12.50
CA ARG A 113 -14.38 6.97 11.96
C ARG A 113 -14.89 7.41 10.59
N ASP A 114 -16.01 6.88 10.11
CA ASP A 114 -16.55 7.19 8.79
C ASP A 114 -15.51 6.96 7.66
N LEU A 115 -14.73 5.89 7.76
CA LEU A 115 -13.70 5.53 6.77
C LEU A 115 -14.18 4.48 5.77
N ILE A 116 -15.26 3.76 6.08
CA ILE A 116 -15.87 2.74 5.23
C ILE A 116 -17.40 2.81 5.21
N TRP A 117 -17.98 2.46 4.06
CA TRP A 117 -19.42 2.26 3.81
C TRP A 117 -20.36 3.38 4.29
N ASN A 118 -19.86 4.60 4.22
CA ASN A 118 -20.57 5.85 4.35
C ASN A 118 -20.87 6.48 2.98
#